data_AF-K2R5K1-F1
#
_entry.id   AF-K2R5K1-F1
#
_cell.length_a   1.000
_cell.length_b   1.000
_cell.length_c   1.000
_cell.angle_alpha   90.00
_cell.angle_beta   90.00
_cell.angle_gamma   90.00
#
_symmetry.space_group_name_H-M   'P 1'
#
loop_
_entity.id
_entity.type
_entity.pdbx_description
1 polymer ?
#
loop_
_entity_poly.entity_id
_entity_poly.type
_entity_poly.pdbx_seq_one_letter_code
_entity_poly.pdbx_strand_id
1 'polypeptide(L)'
;MIEKAGFVIVPCQPRVEGRSVAEDLRWKLPELVGSERIGRDFIEGQLAAMRELRPDVVMHGMWPFASLAARMLGLPTIAFLPLPLHPTCLASGLVRDLPDSISVLTRLPRPLRQRLARAGSRLMTKAPIFHQQRLGAAASACGWANKGALSLFEAVQAKLTVVTDLPAFYTRCRLPDTFRLTGPVFASNSDAAYGGNTAELDPGIVAAMRRGGRPAILLTMGSSSTSELLFEAIRALARPQGSDGDCNLEDWNVVVLVSPSVCRLDEARTVAGDDLRFLVTDQFVPGPAVSTLADAVVTHGGQGTVQTAIAAGTPIVGVGLHMEQQTNLDHIMDAGAGIRIQLRRWRAPIIRRAVHNVLTNPAYRSRAAALAETMRTLDGPRTAAVRMWEFLLKL
;
A
#
# COMPACT_ATOMS: atom_id res chain seq x y z
N MET A 1 -2.71 -15.81 -14.66
CA MET A 1 -2.73 -14.39 -15.07
C MET A 1 -1.44 -14.02 -15.79
N ILE A 2 -0.29 -14.14 -15.14
CA ILE A 2 1.03 -13.81 -15.72
C ILE A 2 1.32 -14.66 -16.98
N GLU A 3 1.21 -15.99 -16.89
CA GLU A 3 1.42 -16.89 -18.06
C GLU A 3 0.40 -16.66 -19.18
N LYS A 4 -0.85 -16.37 -18.81
CA LYS A 4 -1.90 -16.05 -19.80
C LYS A 4 -1.61 -14.75 -20.55
N ALA A 5 -0.88 -13.81 -19.94
CA ALA A 5 -0.39 -12.59 -20.58
C ALA A 5 0.92 -12.81 -21.38
N GLY A 6 1.34 -14.06 -21.58
CA GLY A 6 2.51 -14.42 -22.40
C GLY A 6 3.85 -14.37 -21.65
N PHE A 7 3.85 -14.12 -20.35
CA PHE A 7 5.08 -14.09 -19.55
C PHE A 7 5.44 -15.47 -19.02
N VAL A 8 6.72 -15.84 -19.16
CA VAL A 8 7.25 -17.07 -18.56
C VAL A 8 7.48 -16.84 -17.07
N ILE A 9 6.93 -17.73 -16.23
CA ILE A 9 7.21 -17.73 -14.79
C ILE A 9 8.39 -18.66 -14.52
N VAL A 10 9.48 -18.10 -14.01
CA VAL A 10 10.65 -18.87 -13.60
C VAL A 10 10.75 -18.83 -12.08
N PRO A 11 10.61 -19.99 -11.42
CA PRO A 11 10.70 -20.01 -9.97
C PRO A 11 12.14 -19.80 -9.49
N CYS A 12 12.35 -18.76 -8.69
CA CYS A 12 13.62 -18.52 -8.02
C CYS A 12 13.65 -19.21 -6.66
N GLN A 13 14.84 -19.65 -6.24
CA GLN A 13 15.08 -20.08 -4.86
C GLN A 13 15.29 -18.87 -3.93
N PRO A 14 15.12 -19.03 -2.60
CA PRO A 14 14.47 -20.15 -1.93
C PRO A 14 12.95 -20.13 -2.17
N ARG A 15 12.32 -21.32 -2.14
CA ARG A 15 10.86 -21.41 -2.04
C ARG A 15 10.40 -21.07 -0.63
N VAL A 16 9.31 -20.34 -0.54
CA VAL A 16 8.66 -19.95 0.72
C VAL A 16 7.17 -20.28 0.68
N GLU A 17 6.52 -20.24 1.83
CA GLU A 17 5.08 -20.53 1.93
C GLU A 17 4.24 -19.48 1.20
N GLY A 18 4.72 -18.23 1.12
CA GLY A 18 4.06 -17.17 0.37
C GLY A 18 2.84 -16.57 1.08
N ARG A 19 2.77 -16.71 2.42
CA ARG A 19 1.67 -16.17 3.24
C ARG A 19 1.78 -14.65 3.42
N SER A 20 2.98 -14.18 3.75
CA SER A 20 3.30 -12.77 3.86
C SER A 20 4.82 -12.57 3.78
N VAL A 21 5.26 -11.42 3.27
CA VAL A 21 6.69 -11.07 3.20
C VAL A 21 7.33 -11.06 4.59
N ALA A 22 6.58 -10.65 5.63
CA ALA A 22 7.06 -10.59 6.99
C ALA A 22 7.34 -11.98 7.58
N GLU A 23 6.46 -12.96 7.32
CA GLU A 23 6.64 -14.36 7.73
C GLU A 23 7.76 -15.03 6.94
N ASP A 24 7.75 -14.88 5.61
CA ASP A 24 8.72 -15.52 4.71
C ASP A 24 10.15 -15.02 5.01
N LEU A 25 10.31 -13.72 5.27
CA LEU A 25 11.60 -13.13 5.66
C LEU A 25 11.86 -13.18 7.16
N ARG A 26 10.91 -13.65 7.97
CA ARG A 26 10.98 -13.74 9.45
C ARG A 26 11.44 -12.44 10.10
N TRP A 27 10.77 -11.34 9.81
CA TRP A 27 11.14 -10.00 10.28
C TRP A 27 11.46 -9.98 11.78
N LYS A 28 12.54 -9.29 12.16
CA LYS A 28 12.84 -8.96 13.56
C LYS A 28 13.20 -7.49 13.61
N LEU A 29 12.16 -6.65 13.71
CA LEU A 29 12.30 -5.21 13.64
C LEU A 29 13.41 -4.68 14.58
N PRO A 30 14.26 -3.75 14.12
CA PRO A 30 14.17 -3.01 12.86
C PRO A 30 14.67 -3.76 11.61
N GLU A 31 15.16 -5.00 11.75
CA GLU A 31 15.62 -5.80 10.61
C GLU A 31 14.45 -6.44 9.86
N LEU A 32 14.35 -6.19 8.56
CA LEU A 32 13.38 -6.78 7.63
C LEU A 32 13.82 -8.17 7.13
N VAL A 33 14.96 -8.67 7.61
CA VAL A 33 15.44 -10.03 7.35
C VAL A 33 15.79 -10.71 8.67
N GLY A 34 15.22 -11.88 8.92
CA GLY A 34 15.29 -12.58 10.19
C GLY A 34 16.66 -13.15 10.55
N SER A 35 17.49 -13.42 9.54
CA SER A 35 18.86 -13.90 9.68
C SER A 35 19.68 -13.61 8.42
N GLU A 36 21.00 -13.57 8.57
CA GLU A 36 21.93 -13.48 7.43
C GLU A 36 21.67 -14.60 6.41
N ARG A 37 21.48 -15.84 6.90
CA ARG A 37 21.20 -17.01 6.04
C ARG A 37 19.99 -16.78 5.14
N ILE A 38 18.86 -16.30 5.67
CA ILE A 38 17.67 -16.02 4.86
C ILE A 38 18.00 -15.01 3.76
N GLY A 39 18.65 -13.90 4.11
CA GLY A 39 19.03 -12.89 3.13
C GLY A 39 19.97 -13.43 2.05
N ARG A 40 20.95 -14.27 2.45
CA ARG A 40 21.92 -14.88 1.56
C ARG A 40 21.23 -15.83 0.59
N ASP A 41 20.40 -16.74 1.11
CA ASP A 41 19.67 -17.73 0.31
C ASP A 41 18.83 -17.00 -0.78
N PHE A 42 18.15 -15.91 -0.43
CA PHE A 42 17.43 -15.08 -1.41
C PHE A 42 18.34 -14.41 -2.45
N ILE A 43 19.47 -13.83 -2.05
CA ILE A 43 20.40 -13.19 -3.00
C ILE A 43 21.01 -14.23 -3.93
N GLU A 44 21.46 -15.38 -3.41
CA GLU A 44 22.02 -16.47 -4.20
C GLU A 44 21.02 -17.03 -5.21
N GLY A 45 19.76 -17.17 -4.81
CA GLY A 45 18.70 -17.60 -5.73
C GLY A 45 18.43 -16.59 -6.85
N GLN A 46 18.47 -15.29 -6.57
CA GLN A 46 18.37 -14.25 -7.60
C GLN A 46 19.59 -14.25 -8.53
N LEU A 47 20.81 -14.40 -7.98
CA LEU A 47 22.05 -14.51 -8.76
C LEU A 47 22.02 -15.73 -9.69
N ALA A 48 21.57 -16.88 -9.20
CA ALA A 48 21.43 -18.10 -9.99
C ALA A 48 20.45 -17.90 -11.15
N ALA A 49 19.25 -17.38 -10.87
CA ALA A 49 18.24 -17.11 -11.88
C ALA A 49 18.72 -16.10 -12.94
N MET A 50 19.40 -15.02 -12.54
CA MET A 50 19.90 -14.03 -13.49
C MET A 50 21.05 -14.56 -14.36
N ARG A 51 21.91 -15.46 -13.83
CA ARG A 51 22.97 -16.13 -14.63
C ARG A 51 22.39 -17.10 -15.65
N GLU A 52 21.30 -17.78 -15.29
CA GLU A 52 20.60 -18.71 -16.18
C GLU A 52 19.82 -17.96 -17.26
N LEU A 53 19.00 -16.99 -16.86
CA LEU A 53 18.11 -16.25 -17.75
C LEU A 53 18.83 -15.19 -18.59
N ARG A 54 19.98 -14.71 -18.13
CA ARG A 54 20.80 -13.66 -18.77
C ARG A 54 19.97 -12.46 -19.25
N PRO A 55 19.21 -11.80 -18.36
CA PRO A 55 18.35 -10.71 -18.77
C PRO A 55 19.17 -9.48 -19.17
N ASP A 56 18.72 -8.74 -20.19
CA ASP A 56 19.32 -7.45 -20.56
C ASP A 56 19.06 -6.36 -19.53
N VAL A 57 17.92 -6.44 -18.81
CA VAL A 57 17.51 -5.50 -17.77
C VAL A 57 16.74 -6.22 -16.67
N VAL A 58 16.91 -5.77 -15.42
CA VAL A 58 16.17 -6.31 -14.26
C VAL A 58 15.20 -5.27 -13.73
N MET A 59 13.91 -5.59 -13.74
CA MET A 59 12.86 -4.79 -13.09
C MET A 59 12.56 -5.33 -11.69
N HIS A 60 12.48 -4.47 -10.68
CA HIS A 60 12.17 -4.89 -9.31
C HIS A 60 11.30 -3.87 -8.56
N GLY A 61 10.65 -4.31 -7.49
CA GLY A 61 9.92 -3.43 -6.57
C GLY A 61 10.75 -3.05 -5.34
N MET A 62 10.06 -2.96 -4.19
CA MET A 62 10.67 -2.96 -2.84
C MET A 62 11.25 -4.35 -2.49
N TRP A 63 12.14 -4.87 -3.35
CA TRP A 63 12.73 -6.19 -3.24
C TRP A 63 14.26 -6.09 -3.32
N PRO A 64 14.95 -5.89 -2.19
CA PRO A 64 16.37 -5.57 -2.20
C PRO A 64 17.26 -6.69 -2.76
N PHE A 65 16.83 -7.94 -2.65
CA PHE A 65 17.61 -9.10 -3.12
C PHE A 65 17.81 -9.09 -4.64
N ALA A 66 16.77 -8.74 -5.42
CA ALA A 66 16.88 -8.65 -6.87
C ALA A 66 17.75 -7.45 -7.30
N SER A 67 17.57 -6.31 -6.65
CA SER A 67 18.41 -5.12 -6.87
C SER A 67 19.89 -5.41 -6.62
N LEU A 68 20.21 -6.03 -5.48
CA LEU A 68 21.58 -6.40 -5.12
C LEU A 68 22.18 -7.40 -6.10
N ALA A 69 21.48 -8.49 -6.40
CA ALA A 69 21.95 -9.51 -7.32
C ALA A 69 22.21 -8.95 -8.73
N ALA A 70 21.29 -8.14 -9.26
CA ALA A 70 21.45 -7.52 -10.57
C ALA A 70 22.68 -6.61 -10.61
N ARG A 71 22.86 -5.78 -9.58
CA ARG A 71 24.00 -4.86 -9.48
C ARG A 71 25.34 -5.57 -9.28
N MET A 72 25.38 -6.68 -8.55
CA MET A 72 26.57 -7.55 -8.43
C MET A 72 26.98 -8.14 -9.79
N LEU A 73 26.01 -8.42 -10.66
CA LEU A 73 26.24 -8.91 -12.03
C LEU A 73 26.45 -7.79 -13.06
N GLY A 74 26.43 -6.51 -12.63
CA GLY A 74 26.57 -5.37 -13.54
C GLY A 74 25.35 -5.10 -14.44
N LEU A 75 24.21 -5.73 -14.15
CA LEU A 75 22.99 -5.58 -14.94
C LEU A 75 22.29 -4.24 -14.66
N PRO A 76 21.74 -3.57 -15.69
CA PRO A 76 20.95 -2.36 -15.48
C PRO A 76 19.62 -2.69 -14.80
N THR A 77 19.19 -1.81 -13.90
CA THR A 77 17.97 -2.01 -13.10
C THR A 77 16.96 -0.88 -13.27
N ILE A 78 15.68 -1.25 -13.24
CA ILE A 78 14.53 -0.34 -13.16
C ILE A 78 13.72 -0.70 -11.90
N ALA A 79 13.50 0.25 -10.99
CA ALA A 79 12.71 0.05 -9.79
C ALA A 79 11.27 0.59 -9.96
N PHE A 80 10.27 -0.14 -9.46
CA PHE A 80 8.89 0.32 -9.30
C PHE A 80 8.58 0.47 -7.82
N LEU A 81 8.51 1.71 -7.34
CA LEU A 81 8.30 1.99 -5.93
C LEU A 81 6.94 2.66 -5.70
N PRO A 82 6.25 2.33 -4.59
CA PRO A 82 5.00 2.98 -4.22
C PRO A 82 5.20 4.47 -3.90
N LEU A 83 6.38 4.83 -3.39
CA LEU A 83 6.73 6.17 -2.99
C LEU A 83 8.18 6.48 -3.38
N PRO A 84 8.59 7.75 -3.50
CA PRO A 84 9.96 8.12 -3.84
C PRO A 84 10.89 7.90 -2.64
N LEU A 85 11.17 6.62 -2.33
CA LEU A 85 11.97 6.21 -1.18
C LEU A 85 13.44 6.57 -1.39
N HIS A 86 13.79 7.80 -1.02
CA HIS A 86 15.13 8.33 -1.13
C HIS A 86 15.43 9.29 0.03
N PRO A 87 16.67 9.38 0.54
CA PRO A 87 17.02 10.27 1.65
C PRO A 87 16.65 11.73 1.41
N THR A 88 16.84 12.23 0.17
CA THR A 88 16.48 13.62 -0.18
C THR A 88 14.98 13.87 -0.09
N CYS A 89 14.15 12.93 -0.56
CA CYS A 89 12.69 13.01 -0.48
C CYS A 89 12.22 12.97 0.96
N LEU A 90 12.78 12.03 1.76
CA LEU A 90 12.49 11.93 3.18
C LEU A 90 12.82 13.23 3.92
N ALA A 91 13.97 13.84 3.60
CA ALA A 91 14.42 15.10 4.17
C ALA A 91 13.69 16.36 3.66
N SER A 92 12.85 16.27 2.63
CA SER A 92 12.26 17.45 1.97
C SER A 92 10.73 17.47 1.86
N GLY A 93 10.02 16.38 2.14
CA GLY A 93 8.55 16.46 2.16
C GLY A 93 7.79 15.15 2.14
N LEU A 94 8.48 14.01 2.04
CA LEU A 94 7.84 12.71 2.00
C LEU A 94 7.13 12.36 3.32
N VAL A 95 7.73 12.70 4.47
CA VAL A 95 7.07 12.53 5.77
C VAL A 95 6.21 13.75 6.07
N ARG A 96 4.89 13.56 6.09
CA ARG A 96 3.92 14.65 6.20
C ARG A 96 3.44 14.87 7.62
N ASP A 97 3.27 13.81 8.38
CA ASP A 97 2.92 13.82 9.79
C ASP A 97 3.93 12.98 10.58
N LEU A 98 3.96 13.13 11.91
CA LEU A 98 4.83 12.31 12.75
C LEU A 98 4.43 10.84 12.64
N PRO A 99 5.39 9.92 12.45
CA PRO A 99 5.13 8.49 12.45
C PRO A 99 4.43 8.04 13.73
N ASP A 100 3.39 7.22 13.60
CA ASP A 100 2.60 6.77 14.75
C ASP A 100 3.40 5.88 15.75
N SER A 101 4.57 5.39 15.33
CA SER A 101 5.52 4.68 16.19
C SER A 101 6.11 5.57 17.30
N ILE A 102 6.16 6.90 17.10
CA ILE A 102 6.66 7.88 18.08
C ILE A 102 5.51 8.27 19.02
N SER A 103 5.11 7.32 19.87
CA SER A 103 3.85 7.31 20.61
C SER A 103 3.54 8.58 21.41
N VAL A 104 4.52 9.14 22.11
CA VAL A 104 4.33 10.29 23.02
C VAL A 104 3.86 11.54 22.27
N LEU A 105 4.32 11.73 21.03
CA LEU A 105 4.07 12.95 20.25
C LEU A 105 2.82 12.88 19.37
N THR A 106 2.23 11.69 19.21
CA THR A 106 1.01 11.50 18.40
C THR A 106 -0.24 12.17 18.99
N ARG A 107 -0.21 12.53 20.29
CA ARG A 107 -1.28 13.27 20.98
C ARG A 107 -1.34 14.75 20.63
N LEU A 108 -0.26 15.30 20.05
CA LEU A 108 -0.20 16.72 19.69
C LEU A 108 -1.17 17.04 18.55
N PRO A 109 -1.68 18.28 18.47
CA PRO A 109 -2.46 18.73 17.31
C PRO A 109 -1.68 18.54 16.00
N ARG A 110 -2.38 18.14 14.93
CA ARG A 110 -1.78 17.84 13.63
C ARG A 110 -0.82 18.93 13.12
N PRO A 111 -1.14 20.25 13.18
CA PRO A 111 -0.21 21.28 12.71
C PRO A 111 1.14 21.28 13.43
N LEU A 112 1.15 20.94 14.72
CA LEU A 112 2.39 20.84 15.50
C LEU A 112 3.16 19.58 15.10
N ARG A 113 2.49 18.44 14.93
CA ARG A 113 3.14 17.22 14.44
C ARG A 113 3.75 17.41 13.06
N GLN A 114 3.06 18.08 12.14
CA GLN A 114 3.60 18.42 10.81
C GLN A 114 4.83 19.34 10.89
N ARG A 115 4.89 20.26 11.86
CA ARG A 115 6.10 21.08 12.10
C ARG A 115 7.26 20.22 12.61
N LEU A 116 7.00 19.35 13.58
CA LEU A 116 8.00 18.43 14.13
C LEU A 116 8.52 17.44 13.08
N ALA A 117 7.64 16.85 12.27
CA ALA A 117 8.00 15.95 11.19
C ALA A 117 8.92 16.65 10.17
N ARG A 118 8.61 17.90 9.80
CA ARG A 118 9.46 18.72 8.92
C ARG A 118 10.83 19.00 9.55
N ALA A 119 10.87 19.41 10.81
CA ALA A 119 12.11 19.72 11.51
C ALA A 119 13.00 18.47 11.70
N GLY A 120 12.39 17.31 11.99
CA GLY A 120 13.08 16.03 12.22
C GLY A 120 13.34 15.21 10.96
N SER A 121 12.88 15.64 9.79
CA SER A 121 12.94 14.89 8.52
C SER A 121 14.33 14.37 8.15
N ARG A 122 15.36 15.19 8.35
CA ARG A 122 16.76 14.80 8.13
C ARG A 122 17.27 13.79 9.13
N LEU A 123 16.74 13.77 10.36
CA LEU A 123 17.12 12.79 11.36
C LEU A 123 16.42 11.45 11.11
N MET A 124 15.22 11.47 10.50
CA MET A 124 14.50 10.23 10.15
C MET A 124 15.27 9.37 9.15
N THR A 125 16.14 9.93 8.30
CA THR A 125 16.98 9.12 7.41
C THR A 125 17.97 8.23 8.18
N LYS A 126 18.27 8.57 9.44
CA LYS A 126 19.13 7.81 10.35
C LYS A 126 18.37 6.76 11.18
N ALA A 127 17.06 6.61 10.97
CA ALA A 127 16.28 5.65 11.75
C ALA A 127 16.82 4.23 11.55
N PRO A 128 16.83 3.38 12.60
CA PRO A 128 17.36 2.01 12.52
C PRO A 128 16.68 1.16 11.44
N ILE A 129 15.40 1.41 11.15
CA ILE A 129 14.65 0.71 10.09
C ILE A 129 15.32 0.86 8.71
N PHE A 130 16.06 1.95 8.46
CA PHE A 130 16.75 2.15 7.18
C PHE A 130 18.15 1.54 7.13
N HIS A 131 18.66 0.98 8.23
CA HIS A 131 20.01 0.43 8.32
C HIS A 131 19.94 -1.05 8.68
N GLN A 132 20.13 -1.92 7.68
CA GLN A 132 19.89 -3.35 7.77
C GLN A 132 21.22 -4.11 7.90
N GLN A 133 21.55 -4.52 9.12
CA GLN A 133 22.79 -5.24 9.42
C GLN A 133 22.80 -6.63 8.78
N ARG A 134 21.69 -7.37 8.88
CA ARG A 134 21.62 -8.76 8.41
C ARG A 134 21.57 -8.83 6.90
N LEU A 135 20.89 -7.88 6.27
CA LEU A 135 20.90 -7.75 4.82
C LEU A 135 22.30 -7.36 4.32
N GLY A 136 23.00 -6.46 5.02
CA GLY A 136 24.39 -6.10 4.69
C GLY A 136 25.37 -7.26 4.82
N ALA A 137 25.27 -8.04 5.90
CA ALA A 137 26.05 -9.26 6.09
C ALA A 137 25.76 -10.30 4.98
N ALA A 138 24.48 -10.52 4.67
CA ALA A 138 24.06 -11.43 3.60
C ALA A 138 24.60 -10.99 2.23
N ALA A 139 24.49 -9.71 1.91
CA ALA A 139 25.02 -9.14 0.68
C ALA A 139 26.55 -9.30 0.60
N SER A 140 27.26 -9.03 1.69
CA SER A 140 28.71 -9.19 1.79
C SER A 140 29.12 -10.65 1.54
N ALA A 141 28.40 -11.60 2.13
CA ALA A 141 28.63 -13.03 1.92
C ALA A 141 28.44 -13.45 0.45
N CYS A 142 27.60 -12.73 -0.31
CA CYS A 142 27.36 -12.95 -1.73
C CYS A 142 28.31 -12.14 -2.66
N GLY A 143 29.29 -11.42 -2.11
CA GLY A 143 30.25 -10.63 -2.89
C GLY A 143 29.94 -9.13 -3.02
N TRP A 144 29.05 -8.57 -2.19
CA TRP A 144 28.88 -7.11 -2.10
C TRP A 144 30.13 -6.47 -1.52
N ALA A 145 30.58 -5.35 -2.11
CA ALA A 145 31.85 -4.73 -1.74
C ALA A 145 31.87 -4.18 -0.30
N ASN A 146 30.73 -3.69 0.21
CA ASN A 146 30.65 -3.06 1.53
C ASN A 146 30.30 -4.07 2.63
N LYS A 147 31.13 -4.15 3.67
CA LYS A 147 31.03 -5.11 4.80
C LYS A 147 30.23 -4.61 6.02
N GLY A 148 29.36 -3.62 5.84
CA GLY A 148 28.62 -2.99 6.93
C GLY A 148 27.10 -3.11 6.80
N ALA A 149 26.40 -2.37 7.65
CA ALA A 149 24.96 -2.18 7.54
C ALA A 149 24.60 -1.66 6.15
N LEU A 150 23.65 -2.32 5.50
CA LEU A 150 23.18 -1.85 4.20
C LEU A 150 22.02 -0.89 4.39
N SER A 151 22.09 0.27 3.74
CA SER A 151 20.96 1.20 3.74
C SER A 151 19.81 0.63 2.91
N LEU A 152 18.57 0.68 3.41
CA LEU A 152 17.41 0.30 2.60
C LEU A 152 17.28 1.16 1.34
N PHE A 153 17.67 2.44 1.39
CA PHE A 153 17.68 3.33 0.23
C PHE A 153 18.64 2.83 -0.85
N GLU A 154 19.82 2.36 -0.44
CA GLU A 154 20.81 1.77 -1.34
C GLU A 154 20.35 0.41 -1.84
N ALA A 155 19.75 -0.41 -0.97
CA ALA A 155 19.35 -1.78 -1.27
C ALA A 155 18.28 -1.86 -2.38
N VAL A 156 17.42 -0.85 -2.51
CA VAL A 156 16.37 -0.79 -3.56
C VAL A 156 16.67 0.23 -4.66
N GLN A 157 17.91 0.75 -4.71
CA GLN A 157 18.31 1.73 -5.71
C GLN A 157 18.37 1.12 -7.11
N ALA A 158 17.92 1.89 -8.10
CA ALA A 158 18.00 1.55 -9.51
C ALA A 158 18.55 2.71 -10.35
N LYS A 159 18.96 2.40 -11.59
CA LYS A 159 19.37 3.44 -12.57
C LYS A 159 18.17 4.29 -13.02
N LEU A 160 16.98 3.68 -13.07
CA LEU A 160 15.70 4.36 -13.22
C LEU A 160 14.75 3.89 -12.12
N THR A 161 14.16 4.82 -11.37
CA THR A 161 13.10 4.53 -10.41
C THR A 161 11.79 5.16 -10.88
N VAL A 162 10.81 4.32 -11.18
CA VAL A 162 9.44 4.69 -11.49
C VAL A 162 8.62 4.68 -10.21
N VAL A 163 7.98 5.80 -9.91
CA VAL A 163 7.05 5.93 -8.78
C VAL A 163 5.64 6.05 -9.32
N THR A 164 4.84 5.03 -9.05
CA THR A 164 3.50 4.85 -9.62
C THR A 164 2.42 5.50 -8.76
N ASP A 165 2.57 6.79 -8.47
CA ASP A 165 1.63 7.56 -7.67
C ASP A 165 1.48 9.01 -8.20
N LEU A 166 0.51 9.78 -7.69
CA LEU A 166 0.18 11.09 -8.23
C LEU A 166 1.34 12.09 -8.06
N PRO A 167 1.83 12.73 -9.13
CA PRO A 167 2.89 13.73 -9.03
C PRO A 167 2.57 14.89 -8.08
N ALA A 168 1.29 15.29 -8.01
CA ALA A 168 0.81 16.38 -7.15
C ALA A 168 1.10 16.14 -5.65
N PHE A 169 1.20 14.89 -5.22
CA PHE A 169 1.48 14.56 -3.83
C PHE A 169 2.91 14.87 -3.41
N TYR A 170 3.85 14.85 -4.35
CA TYR A 170 5.28 14.97 -4.06
C TYR A 170 5.89 16.31 -4.47
N THR A 171 5.08 17.35 -4.66
CA THR A 171 5.54 18.71 -5.03
C THR A 171 6.55 19.34 -4.05
N ARG A 172 6.60 18.85 -2.80
CA ARG A 172 7.57 19.29 -1.79
C ARG A 172 8.86 18.46 -1.79
N CYS A 173 8.86 17.28 -2.42
CA CYS A 173 10.00 16.37 -2.44
C CYS A 173 11.05 16.83 -3.45
N ARG A 174 12.31 16.80 -3.04
CA ARG A 174 13.47 16.92 -3.93
C ARG A 174 13.82 15.54 -4.48
N LEU A 175 13.26 15.24 -5.64
CA LEU A 175 13.48 13.98 -6.36
C LEU A 175 14.88 13.95 -6.99
N PRO A 176 15.61 12.83 -6.88
CA PRO A 176 16.83 12.62 -7.66
C PRO A 176 16.52 12.50 -9.16
N ASP A 177 17.53 12.75 -10.00
CA ASP A 177 17.40 12.65 -11.47
C ASP A 177 17.10 11.24 -11.98
N THR A 178 17.29 10.22 -11.15
CA THR A 178 16.93 8.83 -11.46
C THR A 178 15.46 8.53 -11.20
N PHE A 179 14.69 9.41 -10.55
CA PHE A 179 13.29 9.17 -10.18
C PHE A 179 12.32 9.82 -11.18
N ARG A 180 11.30 9.08 -11.58
CA ARG A 180 10.20 9.56 -12.44
C ARG A 180 8.86 9.25 -11.77
N LEU A 181 8.07 10.28 -11.51
CA LEU A 181 6.67 10.13 -11.10
C LEU A 181 5.82 9.95 -12.36
N THR A 182 4.99 8.92 -12.42
CA THR A 182 4.20 8.60 -13.63
C THR A 182 2.71 8.81 -13.45
N GLY A 183 2.21 8.70 -12.22
CA GLY A 183 0.81 8.38 -11.95
C GLY A 183 0.60 6.88 -11.74
N PRO A 184 -0.58 6.49 -11.24
CA PRO A 184 -0.92 5.10 -10.93
C PRO A 184 -0.92 4.24 -12.20
N VAL A 185 -0.55 2.96 -12.03
CA VAL A 185 -0.58 1.96 -13.10
C VAL A 185 -1.62 0.91 -12.72
N PHE A 186 -2.75 0.93 -13.40
CA PHE A 186 -3.79 -0.09 -13.27
C PHE A 186 -3.62 -1.13 -14.36
N ALA A 187 -3.88 -2.40 -14.05
CA ALA A 187 -4.01 -3.42 -15.08
C ALA A 187 -5.26 -3.10 -15.94
N SER A 188 -5.16 -3.23 -17.26
CA SER A 188 -6.31 -2.99 -18.15
C SER A 188 -7.32 -4.14 -18.03
N ASN A 189 -8.58 -3.80 -17.77
CA ASN A 189 -9.68 -4.77 -17.63
C ASN A 189 -10.06 -5.50 -18.93
N SER A 190 -9.45 -5.16 -20.07
CA SER A 190 -9.85 -5.62 -21.41
C SER A 190 -9.06 -6.80 -21.96
N ASP A 191 -8.02 -7.29 -21.26
CA ASP A 191 -7.22 -8.38 -21.79
C ASP A 191 -7.85 -9.74 -21.45
N ALA A 192 -8.25 -10.50 -22.46
CA ALA A 192 -8.74 -11.87 -22.31
C ALA A 192 -7.70 -12.78 -21.60
N ALA A 193 -6.42 -12.40 -21.63
CA ALA A 193 -5.33 -12.95 -20.86
C ALA A 193 -5.53 -12.86 -19.33
N TYR A 194 -6.30 -11.90 -18.81
CA TYR A 194 -6.61 -11.79 -17.38
C TYR A 194 -7.65 -12.80 -16.89
N GLY A 195 -8.18 -13.68 -17.77
CA GLY A 195 -8.89 -14.90 -17.35
C GLY A 195 -10.27 -14.65 -16.72
N GLY A 196 -11.04 -13.77 -17.34
CA GLY A 196 -12.38 -13.38 -16.92
C GLY A 196 -12.54 -11.88 -17.11
N ASN A 197 -13.79 -11.41 -17.24
CA ASN A 197 -14.07 -9.98 -17.24
C ASN A 197 -13.69 -9.44 -15.85
N THR A 198 -12.44 -9.04 -15.65
CA THR A 198 -11.96 -8.44 -14.39
C THR A 198 -12.68 -7.12 -14.07
N ALA A 199 -13.57 -6.65 -14.97
CA ALA A 199 -14.52 -5.58 -14.71
C ALA A 199 -15.82 -6.04 -14.01
N GLU A 200 -16.21 -7.32 -14.11
CA GLU A 200 -17.47 -7.80 -13.54
C GLU A 200 -17.31 -8.15 -12.06
N LEU A 201 -17.98 -7.36 -11.23
CA LEU A 201 -18.18 -7.67 -9.83
C LEU A 201 -19.16 -8.82 -9.67
N ASP A 202 -18.90 -9.66 -8.68
CA ASP A 202 -19.86 -10.66 -8.22
C ASP A 202 -21.24 -10.01 -7.96
N PRO A 203 -22.33 -10.53 -8.55
CA PRO A 203 -23.67 -9.97 -8.38
C PRO A 203 -24.13 -9.91 -6.92
N GLY A 204 -23.68 -10.84 -6.07
CA GLY A 204 -23.94 -10.85 -4.64
C GLY A 204 -23.26 -9.68 -3.92
N ILE A 205 -22.03 -9.32 -4.31
CA ILE A 205 -21.35 -8.11 -3.83
C ILE A 205 -22.12 -6.85 -4.25
N VAL A 206 -22.55 -6.77 -5.52
CA VAL A 206 -23.35 -5.64 -6.03
C VAL A 206 -24.65 -5.51 -5.24
N ALA A 207 -25.38 -6.62 -5.07
CA ALA A 207 -26.63 -6.66 -4.33
C ALA A 207 -26.46 -6.28 -2.86
N ALA A 208 -25.37 -6.71 -2.21
CA ALA A 208 -25.05 -6.31 -0.84
C ALA A 208 -24.78 -4.80 -0.74
N MET A 209 -23.95 -4.23 -1.62
CA MET A 209 -23.64 -2.79 -1.61
C MET A 209 -24.89 -1.93 -1.85
N ARG A 210 -25.80 -2.34 -2.74
CA ARG A 210 -26.98 -1.53 -3.14
C ARG A 210 -28.24 -1.78 -2.32
N ARG A 211 -28.20 -2.70 -1.35
CA ARG A 211 -29.37 -3.12 -0.57
C ARG A 211 -30.10 -1.94 0.07
N GLY A 212 -31.38 -1.78 -0.25
CA GLY A 212 -32.24 -0.78 0.37
C GLY A 212 -31.82 0.69 0.16
N GLY A 213 -30.96 0.99 -0.83
CA GLY A 213 -30.54 2.35 -1.15
C GLY A 213 -29.65 3.03 -0.09
N ARG A 214 -29.11 2.26 0.85
CA ARG A 214 -28.26 2.76 1.94
C ARG A 214 -26.85 3.10 1.43
N PRO A 215 -26.13 4.01 2.12
CA PRO A 215 -24.72 4.22 1.86
C PRO A 215 -23.93 2.91 1.94
N ALA A 216 -23.03 2.69 1.00
CA ALA A 216 -22.21 1.50 0.90
C ALA A 216 -20.80 1.73 1.42
N ILE A 217 -20.28 0.83 2.25
CA ILE A 217 -18.93 0.91 2.81
C ILE A 217 -18.14 -0.31 2.36
N LEU A 218 -16.99 -0.05 1.75
CA LEU A 218 -15.98 -1.08 1.53
C LEU A 218 -15.00 -1.08 2.70
N LEU A 219 -14.94 -2.17 3.45
CA LEU A 219 -13.96 -2.37 4.52
C LEU A 219 -12.90 -3.38 4.05
N THR A 220 -11.64 -2.96 3.97
CA THR A 220 -10.52 -3.87 3.70
C THR A 220 -9.24 -3.42 4.37
N MET A 221 -8.59 -4.35 5.06
CA MET A 221 -7.32 -4.11 5.74
C MET A 221 -6.11 -4.68 4.96
N GLY A 222 -6.30 -5.04 3.69
CA GLY A 222 -5.25 -5.63 2.85
C GLY A 222 -4.64 -6.89 3.46
N SER A 223 -3.42 -7.24 3.04
CA SER A 223 -2.68 -8.41 3.53
C SER A 223 -1.60 -8.07 4.57
N SER A 224 -1.42 -6.79 4.90
CA SER A 224 -0.32 -6.31 5.76
C SER A 224 -0.82 -5.55 7.00
N SER A 225 -2.06 -5.80 7.41
CA SER A 225 -2.65 -5.30 8.66
C SER A 225 -2.74 -6.43 9.70
N THR A 226 -3.29 -6.13 10.86
CA THR A 226 -3.59 -7.12 11.91
C THR A 226 -5.09 -7.37 12.03
N SER A 227 -5.44 -8.53 12.60
CA SER A 227 -6.83 -8.92 12.85
C SER A 227 -7.53 -7.95 13.83
N GLU A 228 -6.81 -7.42 14.82
CA GLU A 228 -7.38 -6.49 15.80
C GLU A 228 -7.88 -5.20 15.14
N LEU A 229 -7.13 -4.65 14.17
CA LEU A 229 -7.55 -3.45 13.44
C LEU A 229 -8.78 -3.72 12.56
N LEU A 230 -8.84 -4.89 11.92
CA LEU A 230 -10.00 -5.31 11.14
C LEU A 230 -11.23 -5.50 12.04
N PHE A 231 -11.08 -6.19 13.17
CA PHE A 231 -12.17 -6.45 14.10
C PHE A 231 -12.70 -5.17 14.73
N GLU A 232 -11.84 -4.23 15.10
CA GLU A 232 -12.28 -2.90 15.57
C GLU A 232 -13.07 -2.14 14.50
N ALA A 233 -12.69 -2.26 13.22
CA ALA A 233 -13.43 -1.63 12.12
C ALA A 233 -14.78 -2.32 11.88
N ILE A 234 -14.87 -3.65 11.98
CA ILE A 234 -16.14 -4.38 11.90
C ILE A 234 -17.08 -3.92 13.04
N ARG A 235 -16.59 -3.89 14.28
CA ARG A 235 -17.35 -3.39 15.45
C ARG A 235 -17.79 -1.93 15.29
N ALA A 236 -16.98 -1.11 14.62
CA ALA A 236 -17.32 0.28 14.33
C ALA A 236 -18.50 0.44 13.38
N LEU A 237 -18.73 -0.55 12.50
CA LEU A 237 -19.76 -0.50 11.46
C LEU A 237 -21.01 -1.32 11.83
N ALA A 238 -20.89 -2.23 12.79
CA ALA A 238 -22.02 -2.98 13.36
C ALA A 238 -23.02 -2.04 14.09
N ARG A 239 -24.25 -2.49 14.32
CA ARG A 239 -25.22 -1.73 15.12
C ARG A 239 -24.75 -1.63 16.58
N PRO A 240 -24.92 -0.48 17.25
CA PRO A 240 -24.71 -0.39 18.69
C PRO A 240 -25.67 -1.36 19.42
N GLN A 241 -25.17 -2.14 20.39
CA GLN A 241 -26.04 -2.88 21.29
C GLN A 241 -26.69 -1.90 22.28
N GLY A 242 -28.02 -1.87 22.35
CA GLY A 242 -28.78 -1.10 23.35
C GLY A 242 -29.22 0.31 22.96
N SER A 243 -29.15 0.71 21.68
CA SER A 243 -29.79 1.95 21.22
C SER A 243 -31.27 1.69 20.94
N ASP A 244 -32.12 1.97 21.93
CA ASP A 244 -33.57 2.05 21.74
C ASP A 244 -33.89 3.16 20.73
N GLY A 245 -34.38 2.74 19.57
CA GLY A 245 -35.40 3.47 18.81
C GLY A 245 -35.04 4.73 18.02
N ASP A 246 -33.91 5.42 18.23
CA ASP A 246 -33.69 6.72 17.57
C ASP A 246 -32.29 6.92 16.97
N CYS A 247 -32.00 6.19 15.88
CA CYS A 247 -30.98 6.61 14.92
C CYS A 247 -31.20 5.98 13.53
N ASN A 248 -32.10 6.56 12.76
CA ASN A 248 -32.13 6.42 11.28
C ASN A 248 -30.85 6.97 10.60
N LEU A 249 -29.91 7.52 11.39
CA LEU A 249 -28.72 8.25 10.94
C LEU A 249 -27.49 7.35 10.64
N GLU A 250 -27.52 6.05 10.98
CA GLU A 250 -26.36 5.14 10.86
C GLU A 250 -26.70 3.78 10.22
N ASP A 251 -27.46 3.81 9.13
CA ASP A 251 -27.81 2.62 8.36
C ASP A 251 -27.02 2.55 7.05
N TRP A 252 -25.98 1.72 7.01
CA TRP A 252 -25.10 1.50 5.85
C TRP A 252 -24.98 0.01 5.52
N ASN A 253 -24.70 -0.30 4.26
CA ASN A 253 -24.29 -1.63 3.82
C ASN A 253 -22.78 -1.75 3.92
N VAL A 254 -22.27 -2.92 4.32
CA VAL A 254 -20.83 -3.13 4.53
C VAL A 254 -20.38 -4.37 3.79
N VAL A 255 -19.41 -4.23 2.89
CA VAL A 255 -18.68 -5.37 2.34
C VAL A 255 -17.31 -5.40 2.97
N VAL A 256 -17.00 -6.50 3.65
CA VAL A 256 -15.72 -6.74 4.31
C VAL A 256 -14.92 -7.71 3.46
N LEU A 257 -13.79 -7.23 2.92
CA LEU A 257 -12.82 -8.07 2.23
C LEU A 257 -11.76 -8.53 3.22
N VAL A 258 -11.74 -9.83 3.50
CA VAL A 258 -10.86 -10.47 4.47
C VAL A 258 -9.68 -11.10 3.73
N SER A 259 -8.46 -10.68 4.06
CA SER A 259 -7.26 -11.36 3.57
C SER A 259 -6.93 -12.55 4.49
N PRO A 260 -6.64 -13.74 3.94
CA PRO A 260 -6.18 -14.88 4.74
C PRO A 260 -4.89 -14.63 5.53
N SER A 261 -4.08 -13.65 5.12
CA SER A 261 -2.87 -13.22 5.85
C SER A 261 -3.18 -12.39 7.10
N VAL A 262 -4.43 -11.93 7.27
CA VAL A 262 -4.85 -11.10 8.42
C VAL A 262 -5.60 -11.92 9.45
N CYS A 263 -6.64 -12.65 9.04
CA CYS A 263 -7.37 -13.58 9.90
C CYS A 263 -8.13 -14.59 9.03
N ARG A 264 -8.66 -15.64 9.67
CA ARG A 264 -9.60 -16.54 8.99
C ARG A 264 -10.94 -15.85 8.72
N LEU A 265 -11.62 -16.29 7.66
CA LEU A 265 -12.90 -15.73 7.24
C LEU A 265 -13.99 -15.87 8.33
N ASP A 266 -14.01 -17.00 9.02
CA ASP A 266 -14.99 -17.30 10.06
C ASP A 266 -14.83 -16.42 11.30
N GLU A 267 -13.59 -16.09 11.69
CA GLU A 267 -13.34 -15.13 12.78
C GLU A 267 -13.94 -13.76 12.47
N ALA A 268 -13.72 -13.25 11.26
CA ALA A 268 -14.29 -11.97 10.83
C ALA A 268 -15.83 -12.01 10.78
N ARG A 269 -16.42 -13.14 10.37
CA ARG A 269 -17.88 -13.37 10.40
C ARG A 269 -18.41 -13.39 11.83
N THR A 270 -17.73 -14.04 12.76
CA THR A 270 -18.12 -14.04 14.18
C THR A 270 -18.14 -12.61 14.75
N VAL A 271 -17.18 -11.76 14.39
CA VAL A 271 -17.18 -10.36 14.84
C VAL A 271 -18.30 -9.53 14.20
N ALA A 272 -18.65 -9.81 12.94
CA ALA A 272 -19.78 -9.17 12.27
C ALA A 272 -21.14 -9.61 12.82
N GLY A 273 -21.23 -10.86 13.32
CA GLY A 273 -22.46 -11.45 13.84
C GLY A 273 -23.52 -11.63 12.74
N ASP A 274 -24.79 -11.70 13.16
CA ASP A 274 -25.95 -11.87 12.26
C ASP A 274 -26.44 -10.54 11.66
N ASP A 275 -25.61 -9.48 11.66
CA ASP A 275 -25.98 -8.19 11.06
C ASP A 275 -26.06 -8.34 9.54
N LEU A 276 -27.30 -8.47 9.03
CA LEU A 276 -27.58 -8.67 7.61
C LEU A 276 -27.00 -7.57 6.70
N ARG A 277 -26.58 -6.41 7.24
CA ARG A 277 -25.94 -5.35 6.47
C ARG A 277 -24.52 -5.71 6.03
N PHE A 278 -23.92 -6.73 6.63
CA PHE A 278 -22.58 -7.20 6.33
C PHE A 278 -22.59 -8.31 5.27
N LEU A 279 -21.72 -8.17 4.28
CA LEU A 279 -21.22 -9.27 3.46
C LEU A 279 -19.73 -9.44 3.75
N VAL A 280 -19.35 -10.56 4.37
CA VAL A 280 -17.95 -10.86 4.72
C VAL A 280 -17.42 -11.95 3.80
N THR A 281 -16.38 -11.63 3.04
CA THR A 281 -15.84 -12.49 1.97
C THR A 281 -14.32 -12.41 1.88
N ASP A 282 -13.69 -13.50 1.49
CA ASP A 282 -12.27 -13.61 1.14
C ASP A 282 -12.04 -13.75 -0.37
N GLN A 283 -13.12 -13.66 -1.16
CA GLN A 283 -13.07 -13.74 -2.60
C GLN A 283 -12.28 -12.57 -3.18
N PHE A 284 -11.62 -12.81 -4.32
CA PHE A 284 -10.98 -11.75 -5.08
C PHE A 284 -12.05 -10.79 -5.61
N VAL A 285 -11.84 -9.48 -5.40
CA VAL A 285 -12.75 -8.43 -5.84
C VAL A 285 -11.97 -7.39 -6.64
N PRO A 286 -12.39 -7.05 -7.88
CA PRO A 286 -11.74 -6.00 -8.65
C PRO A 286 -11.84 -4.65 -7.94
N GLY A 287 -10.69 -4.16 -7.45
CA GLY A 287 -10.59 -2.92 -6.67
C GLY A 287 -11.27 -1.70 -7.31
N PRO A 288 -11.01 -1.36 -8.58
CA PRO A 288 -11.65 -0.22 -9.24
C PRO A 288 -13.18 -0.33 -9.27
N ALA A 289 -13.69 -1.52 -9.58
CA ALA A 289 -15.13 -1.74 -9.68
C ALA A 289 -15.81 -1.61 -8.31
N VAL A 290 -15.27 -2.25 -7.26
CA VAL A 290 -15.89 -2.19 -5.92
C VAL A 290 -15.77 -0.81 -5.29
N SER A 291 -14.66 -0.09 -5.52
CA SER A 291 -14.50 1.28 -5.05
C SER A 291 -15.54 2.23 -5.66
N THR A 292 -15.96 1.99 -6.90
CA THR A 292 -17.02 2.78 -7.58
C THR A 292 -18.41 2.56 -6.98
N LEU A 293 -18.66 1.41 -6.35
CA LEU A 293 -19.93 1.14 -5.65
C LEU A 293 -19.96 1.70 -4.24
N ALA A 294 -18.81 1.93 -3.63
CA ALA A 294 -18.69 2.39 -2.26
C ALA A 294 -18.87 3.91 -2.13
N ASP A 295 -19.54 4.34 -1.07
CA ASP A 295 -19.65 5.74 -0.64
C ASP A 295 -18.53 6.15 0.31
N ALA A 296 -17.91 5.18 0.98
CA ALA A 296 -16.68 5.34 1.73
C ALA A 296 -15.85 4.05 1.73
N VAL A 297 -14.52 4.20 1.79
CA VAL A 297 -13.58 3.10 1.96
C VAL A 297 -12.93 3.18 3.33
N VAL A 298 -13.00 2.09 4.11
CA VAL A 298 -12.28 1.92 5.37
C VAL A 298 -11.09 1.02 5.15
N THR A 299 -9.87 1.53 5.36
CA THR A 299 -8.65 0.78 5.00
C THR A 299 -7.42 1.05 5.85
N HIS A 300 -6.48 0.11 5.85
CA HIS A 300 -5.14 0.26 6.41
C HIS A 300 -4.18 1.15 5.58
N GLY A 301 -4.64 1.72 4.46
CA GLY A 301 -3.86 2.69 3.68
C GLY A 301 -2.91 2.11 2.63
N GLY A 302 -2.99 0.80 2.33
CA GLY A 302 -2.20 0.21 1.26
C GLY A 302 -2.46 0.89 -0.09
N GLN A 303 -1.39 1.20 -0.84
CA GLN A 303 -1.47 2.05 -2.02
C GLN A 303 -2.51 1.61 -3.06
N GLY A 304 -2.60 0.31 -3.36
CA GLY A 304 -3.56 -0.19 -4.35
C GLY A 304 -5.00 0.20 -4.03
N THR A 305 -5.45 -0.07 -2.80
CA THR A 305 -6.79 0.31 -2.33
C THR A 305 -6.98 1.83 -2.29
N VAL A 306 -5.97 2.57 -1.87
CA VAL A 306 -6.02 4.04 -1.86
C VAL A 306 -6.19 4.58 -3.28
N GLN A 307 -5.44 4.05 -4.25
CA GLN A 307 -5.52 4.48 -5.64
C GLN A 307 -6.83 4.12 -6.31
N THR A 308 -7.41 2.94 -6.04
CA THR A 308 -8.74 2.60 -6.57
C THR A 308 -9.84 3.47 -5.96
N ALA A 309 -9.74 3.81 -4.68
CA ALA A 309 -10.65 4.75 -4.03
C ALA A 309 -10.53 6.18 -4.61
N ILE A 310 -9.30 6.66 -4.87
CA ILE A 310 -9.10 7.94 -5.56
C ILE A 310 -9.71 7.90 -6.96
N ALA A 311 -9.43 6.85 -7.75
CA ALA A 311 -9.94 6.71 -9.11
C ALA A 311 -11.48 6.76 -9.16
N ALA A 312 -12.13 6.16 -8.16
CA ALA A 312 -13.59 6.15 -7.99
C ALA A 312 -14.16 7.47 -7.44
N GLY A 313 -13.32 8.39 -6.95
CA GLY A 313 -13.78 9.60 -6.27
C GLY A 313 -14.42 9.30 -4.90
N THR A 314 -14.00 8.23 -4.24
CA THR A 314 -14.58 7.74 -2.98
C THR A 314 -13.76 8.18 -1.77
N PRO A 315 -14.37 8.84 -0.77
CA PRO A 315 -13.69 9.22 0.46
C PRO A 315 -13.12 8.04 1.25
N ILE A 316 -12.04 8.29 1.99
CA ILE A 316 -11.33 7.24 2.74
C ILE A 316 -11.31 7.56 4.23
N VAL A 317 -11.54 6.55 5.07
CA VAL A 317 -11.18 6.55 6.49
C VAL A 317 -10.14 5.47 6.70
N GLY A 318 -9.00 5.78 7.32
CA GLY A 318 -7.97 4.77 7.46
C GLY A 318 -6.99 4.95 8.60
N VAL A 319 -6.17 3.92 8.78
CA VAL A 319 -5.10 3.83 9.76
C VAL A 319 -3.86 3.24 9.09
N GLY A 320 -2.68 3.82 9.29
CA GLY A 320 -1.45 3.29 8.69
C GLY A 320 -0.55 2.64 9.75
N LEU A 321 -0.14 1.40 9.53
CA LEU A 321 0.78 0.66 10.41
C LEU A 321 2.23 1.06 10.17
N HIS A 322 2.58 1.38 8.92
CA HIS A 322 3.93 1.79 8.53
C HIS A 322 3.95 3.06 7.68
N MET A 323 5.16 3.58 7.44
CA MET A 323 5.39 4.88 6.82
C MET A 323 4.70 5.04 5.46
N GLU A 324 4.75 4.03 4.60
CA GLU A 324 4.08 4.06 3.28
C GLU A 324 2.57 4.25 3.42
N GLN A 325 1.87 3.35 4.12
CA GLN A 325 0.44 3.48 4.45
C GLN A 325 0.07 4.82 5.10
N GLN A 326 0.87 5.29 6.06
CA GLN A 326 0.63 6.58 6.72
C GLN A 326 0.77 7.74 5.73
N THR A 327 1.78 7.70 4.85
CA THR A 327 2.01 8.72 3.82
C THR A 327 0.86 8.76 2.81
N ASN A 328 0.38 7.60 2.36
CA ASN A 328 -0.77 7.51 1.46
C ASN A 328 -2.01 8.16 2.09
N LEU A 329 -2.32 7.80 3.34
CA LEU A 329 -3.47 8.36 4.07
C LEU A 329 -3.28 9.84 4.39
N ASP A 330 -2.05 10.30 4.63
CA ASP A 330 -1.75 11.73 4.82
C ASP A 330 -1.94 12.53 3.53
N HIS A 331 -1.64 11.98 2.35
CA HIS A 331 -1.95 12.63 1.06
C HIS A 331 -3.46 12.84 0.90
N ILE A 332 -4.25 11.81 1.20
CA ILE A 332 -5.71 11.87 1.13
C ILE A 332 -6.28 12.89 2.12
N MET A 333 -5.77 12.87 3.36
CA MET A 333 -6.20 13.80 4.41
C MET A 333 -5.77 15.25 4.13
N ASP A 334 -4.59 15.48 3.51
CA ASP A 334 -4.15 16.80 3.06
C ASP A 334 -5.00 17.33 1.89
N ALA A 335 -5.46 16.46 1.00
CA ALA A 335 -6.38 16.81 -0.07
C ALA A 335 -7.82 17.08 0.42
N GLY A 336 -8.13 16.75 1.68
CA GLY A 336 -9.48 16.83 2.24
C GLY A 336 -10.42 15.75 1.72
N ALA A 337 -9.88 14.68 1.13
CA ALA A 337 -10.65 13.56 0.56
C ALA A 337 -10.81 12.38 1.55
N GLY A 338 -10.39 12.53 2.81
CA GLY A 338 -10.54 11.50 3.81
C GLY A 338 -9.94 11.84 5.17
N ILE A 339 -9.98 10.86 6.07
CA ILE A 339 -9.54 10.98 7.46
C ILE A 339 -8.55 9.87 7.79
N ARG A 340 -7.34 10.23 8.22
CA ARG A 340 -6.41 9.30 8.86
C ARG A 340 -6.60 9.33 10.37
N ILE A 341 -7.01 8.20 10.94
CA ILE A 341 -7.03 7.97 12.38
C ILE A 341 -5.65 7.44 12.80
N GLN A 342 -5.08 8.01 13.85
CA GLN A 342 -3.81 7.53 14.40
C GLN A 342 -3.97 6.11 14.94
N LEU A 343 -2.96 5.26 14.78
CA LEU A 343 -2.96 3.84 15.13
C LEU A 343 -3.46 3.58 16.57
N ARG A 344 -2.98 4.35 17.54
CA ARG A 344 -3.37 4.22 18.96
C ARG A 344 -4.81 4.67 19.26
N ARG A 345 -5.46 5.34 18.30
CA ARG A 345 -6.83 5.84 18.37
C ARG A 345 -7.78 5.06 17.46
N TRP A 346 -7.31 4.01 16.79
CA TRP A 346 -8.16 3.12 16.01
C TRP A 346 -9.07 2.31 16.92
N ARG A 347 -10.23 2.88 17.26
CA ARG A 347 -11.23 2.31 18.16
C ARG A 347 -12.61 2.51 17.57
N ALA A 348 -13.51 1.55 17.78
CA ALA A 348 -14.83 1.53 17.16
C ALA A 348 -15.60 2.88 17.20
N PRO A 349 -15.72 3.61 18.33
CA PRO A 349 -16.43 4.90 18.35
C PRO A 349 -15.78 5.99 17.49
N ILE A 350 -14.46 6.00 17.39
CA ILE A 350 -13.70 6.99 16.62
C ILE A 350 -13.82 6.69 15.12
N ILE A 351 -13.72 5.40 14.75
CA ILE A 351 -13.90 4.93 13.37
C ILE A 351 -15.32 5.27 12.90
N ARG A 352 -16.34 4.91 13.67
CA ARG A 352 -17.75 5.20 13.39
C ARG A 352 -17.98 6.69 13.13
N ARG A 353 -17.49 7.56 14.02
CA ARG A 353 -17.61 9.02 13.86
C ARG A 353 -16.90 9.53 12.60
N ALA A 354 -15.74 8.98 12.27
CA ALA A 354 -15.01 9.37 11.07
C ALA A 354 -15.75 8.94 9.80
N VAL A 355 -16.28 7.71 9.77
CA VAL A 355 -17.11 7.18 8.67
C VAL A 355 -18.36 8.03 8.49
N HIS A 356 -19.09 8.29 9.57
CA HIS A 356 -20.27 9.16 9.52
C HIS A 356 -19.92 10.54 8.94
N ASN A 357 -18.82 11.17 9.39
CA ASN A 357 -18.39 12.48 8.89
C ASN A 357 -18.06 12.48 7.39
N VAL A 358 -17.36 11.47 6.87
CA VAL A 358 -17.06 11.42 5.42
C VAL A 358 -18.29 11.15 4.56
N LEU A 359 -19.30 10.48 5.12
CA LEU A 359 -20.57 10.19 4.43
C LEU A 359 -21.53 11.40 4.45
N THR A 360 -21.57 12.17 5.54
CA THR A 360 -22.54 13.28 5.70
C THR A 360 -22.00 14.65 5.32
N ASN A 361 -20.68 14.84 5.30
CA ASN A 361 -20.08 16.11 4.86
C ASN A 361 -19.73 16.06 3.36
N PRO A 362 -20.45 16.80 2.49
CA PRO A 362 -20.26 16.75 1.04
C PRO A 362 -18.88 17.23 0.58
N ALA A 363 -18.15 17.97 1.42
CA ALA A 363 -16.79 18.42 1.11
C ALA A 363 -15.84 17.23 0.85
N TYR A 364 -15.96 16.12 1.58
CA TYR A 364 -15.09 14.95 1.35
C TYR A 364 -15.33 14.33 -0.02
N ARG A 365 -16.59 14.15 -0.42
CA ARG A 365 -16.94 13.63 -1.76
C ARG A 365 -16.48 14.58 -2.86
N SER A 366 -16.68 15.89 -2.70
CA SER A 366 -16.20 16.90 -3.65
C SER A 366 -14.67 16.86 -3.82
N ARG A 367 -13.92 16.74 -2.72
CA ARG A 367 -12.46 16.64 -2.74
C ARG A 367 -11.96 15.32 -3.32
N ALA A 368 -12.62 14.21 -3.00
CA ALA A 368 -12.31 12.91 -3.59
C ALA A 368 -12.55 12.93 -5.11
N ALA A 369 -13.65 13.53 -5.59
CA ALA A 369 -13.90 13.73 -7.01
C ALA A 369 -12.85 14.61 -7.70
N ALA A 370 -12.35 15.65 -7.04
CA ALA A 370 -11.26 16.48 -7.57
C ALA A 370 -9.93 15.72 -7.70
N LEU A 371 -9.63 14.81 -6.76
CA LEU A 371 -8.48 13.90 -6.91
C LEU A 371 -8.70 12.90 -8.06
N ALA A 372 -9.92 12.37 -8.21
CA ALA A 372 -10.27 11.50 -9.33
C ALA A 372 -10.07 12.21 -10.69
N GLU A 373 -10.48 13.47 -10.79
CA GLU A 373 -10.25 14.31 -11.98
C GLU A 373 -8.75 14.46 -12.26
N THR A 374 -7.97 14.82 -11.23
CA THR A 374 -6.52 14.94 -11.35
C THR A 374 -5.90 13.62 -11.85
N MET A 375 -6.33 12.49 -11.30
CA MET A 375 -5.84 11.17 -11.71
C MET A 375 -6.22 10.85 -13.17
N ARG A 376 -7.42 11.22 -13.63
CA ARG A 376 -7.89 10.99 -15.01
C ARG A 376 -7.10 11.79 -16.07
N THR A 377 -6.46 12.89 -15.69
CA THR A 377 -5.57 13.63 -16.59
C THR A 377 -4.21 12.96 -16.82
N LEU A 378 -3.90 11.89 -16.07
CA LEU A 378 -2.63 11.18 -16.14
C LEU A 378 -2.79 9.87 -16.92
N ASP A 379 -1.80 9.57 -17.75
CA ASP A 379 -1.64 8.24 -18.36
C ASP A 379 -0.41 7.57 -17.75
N GLY A 380 -0.59 7.01 -16.55
CA GLY A 380 0.47 6.37 -15.78
C GLY A 380 1.16 5.21 -16.52
N PRO A 381 0.40 4.25 -17.11
CA PRO A 381 0.98 3.17 -17.90
C PRO A 381 1.83 3.68 -19.07
N ARG A 382 1.30 4.60 -19.89
CA ARG A 382 2.06 5.16 -21.03
C ARG A 382 3.28 5.92 -20.54
N THR A 383 3.14 6.75 -19.52
CA THR A 383 4.25 7.54 -18.98
C THR A 383 5.36 6.62 -18.46
N ALA A 384 5.01 5.58 -17.71
CA ALA A 384 5.97 4.57 -17.24
C ALA A 384 6.68 3.88 -18.42
N ALA A 385 5.92 3.41 -19.42
CA ALA A 385 6.47 2.75 -20.60
C ALA A 385 7.44 3.65 -21.38
N VAL A 386 7.08 4.93 -21.62
CA VAL A 386 7.94 5.90 -22.30
C VAL A 386 9.23 6.12 -21.51
N ARG A 387 9.16 6.32 -20.18
CA ARG A 387 10.36 6.52 -19.35
C ARG A 387 11.28 5.31 -19.33
N MET A 388 10.70 4.11 -19.28
CA MET A 388 11.46 2.88 -19.37
C MET A 388 12.13 2.75 -20.74
N TRP A 389 11.39 3.01 -21.82
CA TRP A 389 11.92 2.91 -23.18
C TRP A 389 13.06 3.91 -23.44
N GLU A 390 12.88 5.16 -23.03
CA GLU A 390 13.94 6.20 -23.07
C GLU A 390 15.20 5.80 -22.31
N PHE A 391 15.04 5.04 -21.22
CA PHE A 391 16.17 4.52 -20.44
C PHE A 391 16.85 3.35 -21.16
N LEU A 392 16.07 2.40 -21.69
CA LEU A 392 16.60 1.24 -22.41
C LEU A 392 17.38 1.63 -23.67
N LEU A 393 16.94 2.67 -24.39
CA LEU A 393 17.67 3.20 -25.56
C LEU A 393 19.05 3.81 -25.24
N LYS A 394 19.37 4.01 -23.95
CA LYS A 394 20.66 4.58 -23.49
C LYS A 394 21.59 3.54 -22.87
N LEU A 395 21.12 2.29 -22.74
CA LEU A 395 21.96 1.15 -22.35
C LEU A 395 22.86 0.77 -23.52
#